data_AF-A0A2S2P8M1-F1
#
_entry.id   AF-A0A2S2P8M1-F1
#
_cell.length_a   1.000
_cell.length_b   1.000
_cell.length_c   1.000
_cell.angle_alpha   90.00
_cell.angle_beta   90.00
_cell.angle_gamma   90.00
#
_symmetry.space_group_name_H-M   'P 1'
#
loop_
_entity.id
_entity.type
_entity.pdbx_description
1 polymer ?
#
loop_
_entity_poly.entity_id
_entity_poly.type
_entity_poly.pdbx_seq_one_letter_code
_entity_poly.pdbx_strand_id
1 'polypeptide(L)'
;WNKRIRNYTAKFLINLSNTNLCIHPAKGHQTKNSKLVLRSCIRNKEQIWYETDKEELVLSKLLCLDSASGNPIIGKCSETGSSQRWKHTDDKGTAFYNLAAGTCLRV
;
A
#
# COMPACT_ATOMS: atom_id res chain seq x y z
N TRP A 1 -19.14 -15.95 3.37
CA TRP A 1 -17.68 -15.73 3.25
C TRP A 1 -17.38 -15.38 1.79
N ASN A 2 -17.62 -14.12 1.39
CA ASN A 2 -17.55 -13.74 -0.03
C ASN A 2 -16.11 -13.86 -0.54
N LYS A 3 -15.85 -14.87 -1.37
CA LYS A 3 -14.63 -15.00 -2.17
C LYS A 3 -14.59 -13.86 -3.20
N ARG A 4 -14.27 -12.64 -2.76
CA ARG A 4 -13.98 -11.53 -3.67
C ARG A 4 -12.73 -11.88 -4.45
N ILE A 5 -12.91 -12.19 -5.73
CA ILE A 5 -11.80 -12.31 -6.68
C ILE A 5 -11.29 -10.90 -6.91
N ARG A 6 -10.10 -10.58 -6.39
CA ARG A 6 -9.37 -9.36 -6.75
C ARG A 6 -8.56 -9.66 -8.00
N ASN A 7 -8.64 -8.77 -8.98
CA ASN A 7 -7.79 -8.85 -10.15
C ASN A 7 -6.49 -8.10 -9.84
N TYR A 8 -5.40 -8.84 -9.64
CA TYR A 8 -4.10 -8.29 -9.30
C TYR A 8 -3.32 -7.99 -10.59
N THR A 9 -2.91 -6.75 -10.77
CA THR A 9 -2.22 -6.27 -11.98
C THR A 9 -0.71 -6.29 -11.82
N ALA A 10 -0.20 -6.03 -10.61
CA ALA A 10 1.24 -5.96 -10.34
C ALA A 10 1.63 -6.52 -8.97
N LYS A 11 2.93 -6.81 -8.80
CA LYS A 11 3.56 -7.26 -7.55
C LYS A 11 4.95 -6.63 -7.41
N PHE A 12 5.16 -5.87 -6.35
CA PHE A 12 6.40 -5.10 -6.16
C PHE A 12 6.72 -4.84 -4.69
N LEU A 13 7.89 -4.23 -4.45
CA LEU A 13 8.22 -3.56 -3.21
C LEU A 13 8.03 -2.06 -3.45
N ILE A 14 7.61 -1.32 -2.42
CA ILE A 14 7.58 0.14 -2.49
C ILE A 14 8.85 0.66 -1.81
N ASN A 15 9.82 1.10 -2.60
CA ASN A 15 11.09 1.65 -2.11
C ASN A 15 11.11 3.17 -2.17
N LEU A 16 11.81 3.78 -1.23
CA LEU A 16 12.14 5.19 -1.28
C LEU A 16 13.23 5.41 -2.35
N SER A 17 12.97 6.32 -3.29
CA SER A 17 13.85 6.63 -4.42
C SER A 17 15.29 6.87 -3.99
N ASN A 18 16.24 6.31 -4.74
CA ASN A 18 17.68 6.40 -4.49
C ASN A 18 18.15 5.84 -3.12
N THR A 19 17.36 4.95 -2.51
CA THR A 19 17.75 4.24 -1.27
C THR A 19 17.43 2.74 -1.36
N ASN A 20 17.95 1.97 -0.41
CA ASN A 20 17.55 0.57 -0.18
C ASN A 20 16.49 0.44 0.93
N LEU A 21 15.69 1.49 1.16
CA LEU A 21 14.64 1.51 2.16
C LEU A 21 13.28 1.26 1.51
N CYS A 22 12.49 0.37 2.10
CA CYS A 22 11.16 0.00 1.67
C CYS A 22 10.13 0.28 2.77
N ILE A 23 8.90 0.54 2.33
CA ILE A 23 7.75 0.66 3.21
C ILE A 23 7.53 -0.68 3.95
N HIS A 24 7.41 -0.59 5.26
CA HIS A 24 7.16 -1.71 6.16
C HIS A 24 6.12 -1.32 7.21
N PRO A 25 5.16 -2.19 7.58
CA PRO A 25 4.22 -1.90 8.66
C PRO A 25 4.92 -2.02 10.02
N ALA A 26 4.81 -1.01 10.87
CA ALA A 26 5.44 -0.99 12.19
C ALA A 26 5.06 -2.17 13.09
N LYS A 27 3.83 -2.67 12.98
CA LYS A 27 3.26 -3.74 13.82
C LYS A 27 3.06 -5.07 13.08
N GLY A 28 3.58 -5.20 11.86
CA GLY A 28 3.46 -6.41 11.04
C GLY A 28 2.27 -6.42 10.05
N HIS A 29 2.37 -7.23 9.01
CA HIS A 29 1.48 -7.24 7.84
C HIS A 29 0.04 -7.69 8.09
N GLN A 30 -0.22 -8.33 9.23
CA GLN A 30 -1.56 -8.78 9.63
C GLN A 30 -2.23 -7.80 10.60
N THR A 31 -1.48 -6.82 11.11
CA THR A 31 -1.95 -5.90 12.15
C THR A 31 -2.59 -4.67 11.51
N LYS A 32 -3.91 -4.60 11.60
CA LYS A 32 -4.69 -3.43 11.16
C LYS A 32 -4.25 -2.16 11.90
N ASN A 33 -4.40 -1.03 11.24
CA ASN A 33 -4.02 0.29 11.74
C ASN A 33 -2.52 0.39 12.08
N SER A 34 -1.71 -0.52 11.53
CA SER A 34 -0.26 -0.36 11.61
C SER A 34 0.13 0.82 10.73
N LYS A 35 0.81 1.78 11.34
CA LYS A 35 1.54 2.83 10.62
C LYS A 35 2.62 2.21 9.74
N LEU A 36 3.05 2.97 8.75
CA LEU A 36 4.17 2.63 7.90
C LEU A 36 5.46 3.22 8.47
N VAL A 37 6.56 2.52 8.25
CA VAL A 37 7.93 2.96 8.54
C VAL A 37 8.83 2.54 7.39
N LEU A 38 10.00 3.14 7.29
CA LEU A 38 11.05 2.70 6.36
C LEU A 38 11.96 1.67 7.05
N ARG A 39 12.21 0.55 6.36
CA ARG A 39 13.21 -0.47 6.75
C ARG A 39 13.97 -0.93 5.53
N SER A 40 15.13 -1.58 5.72
CA SER A 40 15.85 -2.21 4.62
C SER A 40 14.93 -3.10 3.79
N CYS A 41 15.04 -3.00 2.47
CA CYS A 41 14.23 -3.78 1.55
C CYS A 41 14.53 -5.28 1.70
N ILE A 42 13.49 -6.06 1.99
CA ILE A 42 13.50 -7.52 2.12
C ILE A 42 12.27 -8.10 1.43
N ARG A 43 12.45 -9.18 0.67
CA ARG A 43 11.37 -9.75 -0.14
C ARG A 43 10.52 -10.74 0.66
N ASN A 44 9.75 -10.23 1.63
CA ASN A 44 8.87 -11.04 2.49
C ASN A 44 7.45 -10.46 2.61
N LYS A 45 6.60 -11.11 3.40
CA LYS A 45 5.20 -10.71 3.57
C LYS A 45 5.00 -9.30 4.19
N GLU A 46 6.03 -8.74 4.80
CA GLU A 46 5.97 -7.39 5.39
C GLU A 46 6.14 -6.27 4.37
N GLN A 47 6.68 -6.56 3.18
CA GLN A 47 7.01 -5.53 2.19
C GLN A 47 6.56 -5.86 0.76
N ILE A 48 5.98 -7.03 0.50
CA ILE A 48 5.41 -7.37 -0.81
C ILE A 48 4.02 -6.76 -0.95
N TRP A 49 3.91 -5.81 -1.87
CA TRP A 49 2.67 -5.14 -2.26
C TRP A 49 2.14 -5.72 -3.56
N TYR A 50 0.83 -5.68 -3.70
CA TYR A 50 0.12 -6.03 -4.91
C TYR A 50 -0.79 -4.87 -5.31
N GLU A 51 -0.81 -4.56 -6.59
CA GLU A 51 -1.78 -3.62 -7.13
C GLU A 51 -2.99 -4.35 -7.68
N THR A 52 -4.16 -3.72 -7.61
CA THR A 52 -5.39 -4.23 -8.24
C THR A 52 -5.85 -3.32 -9.38
N ASP A 53 -6.72 -3.85 -10.23
CA ASP A 53 -7.44 -3.10 -11.27
C ASP A 53 -8.30 -1.93 -10.75
N LYS A 54 -8.42 -1.80 -9.42
CA LYS A 54 -9.12 -0.71 -8.74
C LYS A 54 -8.17 0.33 -8.13
N GLU A 55 -6.88 0.28 -8.46
CA GLU A 55 -5.83 1.17 -7.92
C GLU A 55 -5.60 0.94 -6.41
N GLU A 56 -5.89 -0.26 -5.88
CA GLU A 56 -5.62 -0.58 -4.48
C GLU A 56 -4.20 -1.13 -4.31
N LEU A 57 -3.49 -0.68 -3.28
CA LEU A 57 -2.20 -1.24 -2.88
C LEU A 57 -2.39 -2.20 -1.70
N VAL A 58 -2.27 -3.49 -1.97
CA VAL A 58 -2.59 -4.58 -1.03
C VAL A 58 -1.32 -5.24 -0.51
N LEU A 59 -1.02 -5.05 0.77
CA LEU A 59 0.08 -5.72 1.45
C LEU A 59 -0.24 -7.21 1.62
N SER A 60 0.62 -8.07 1.07
CA SER A 60 0.51 -9.53 1.19
C SER A 60 -0.87 -10.11 0.84
N LYS A 61 -1.59 -9.46 -0.09
CA LYS A 61 -2.97 -9.82 -0.47
C LYS A 61 -3.97 -9.81 0.71
N LEU A 62 -3.64 -9.16 1.82
CA LEU A 62 -4.41 -9.21 3.06
C LEU A 62 -5.00 -7.85 3.45
N LEU A 63 -4.15 -6.84 3.67
CA LEU A 63 -4.55 -5.50 4.10
C LEU A 63 -4.23 -4.48 3.01
N CYS A 64 -5.02 -3.42 2.92
CA CYS A 64 -4.86 -2.37 1.92
C CYS A 64 -4.21 -1.13 2.54
N LEU A 65 -3.40 -0.41 1.76
CA LEU A 65 -2.90 0.91 2.11
C LEU A 65 -4.08 1.90 2.17
N ASP A 66 -4.20 2.63 3.27
CA ASP A 66 -5.33 3.50 3.54
C ASP A 66 -4.87 4.86 4.07
N SER A 67 -5.42 5.93 3.50
CA SER A 67 -5.17 7.32 3.88
C SER A 67 -6.15 7.88 4.91
N ALA A 68 -7.19 7.12 5.30
CA ALA A 68 -8.32 7.63 6.10
C ALA A 68 -7.92 8.20 7.48
N SER A 69 -6.79 7.80 8.05
CA SER A 69 -6.32 8.28 9.37
C SER A 69 -5.42 9.51 9.33
N GLY A 70 -5.32 10.21 8.19
CA GLY A 70 -4.45 11.38 7.98
C GLY A 70 -2.96 11.02 7.85
N ASN A 71 -2.50 9.96 8.53
CA ASN A 71 -1.26 9.25 8.24
C ASN A 71 -1.58 7.91 7.57
N PRO A 72 -0.86 7.51 6.51
CA PRO A 72 -1.06 6.22 5.86
C PRO A 72 -0.86 5.04 6.81
N ILE A 73 -1.81 4.10 6.75
CA ILE A 73 -1.81 2.86 7.52
C ILE A 73 -2.15 1.67 6.62
N ILE A 74 -1.98 0.45 7.12
CA ILE A 74 -2.63 -0.72 6.54
C ILE A 74 -3.96 -1.03 7.24
N GLY A 75 -5.03 -1.15 6.47
CA GLY A 75 -6.40 -1.35 6.94
C GLY A 75 -7.10 -2.52 6.25
N LYS A 76 -8.33 -2.83 6.69
CA LYS A 76 -9.20 -3.75 5.94
C LYS A 76 -9.50 -3.11 4.59
N CYS A 77 -9.30 -3.87 3.51
CA CYS A 77 -9.73 -3.43 2.18
C CYS A 77 -11.24 -3.19 2.15
N SER A 78 -11.65 -2.01 1.72
CA SER A 78 -13.03 -1.52 1.69
C SER A 78 -13.70 -1.80 0.34
N GLU A 79 -15.04 -1.81 0.29
CA GLU A 79 -15.78 -2.02 -0.96
C GLU A 79 -15.94 -0.75 -1.79
N THR A 80 -16.04 0.40 -1.12
CA THR A 80 -16.16 1.73 -1.74
C THR A 80 -14.78 2.39 -1.91
N GLY A 81 -13.85 2.11 -0.98
CA GLY A 81 -12.40 2.19 -1.15
C GLY A 81 -11.77 3.53 -1.56
N SER A 82 -12.45 4.68 -1.48
CA SER A 82 -11.89 5.95 -2.00
C SER A 82 -10.56 6.35 -1.35
N SER A 83 -10.43 6.18 -0.03
CA SER A 83 -9.18 6.40 0.72
C SER A 83 -8.10 5.33 0.48
N GLN A 84 -8.43 4.26 -0.24
CA GLN A 84 -7.54 3.13 -0.53
C GLN A 84 -7.15 3.04 -2.00
N ARG A 85 -7.50 4.06 -2.81
CA ARG A 85 -7.07 4.20 -4.20
C ARG A 85 -5.83 5.07 -4.30
N TRP A 86 -4.80 4.54 -4.93
CA TRP A 86 -3.49 5.17 -5.04
C TRP A 86 -3.06 5.22 -6.50
N LYS A 87 -3.06 6.43 -7.07
CA LYS A 87 -2.60 6.67 -8.42
C LYS A 87 -1.09 6.81 -8.45
N HIS A 88 -0.47 6.16 -9.42
CA HIS A 88 0.91 6.39 -9.80
C HIS A 88 1.06 6.11 -11.30
N THR A 89 2.21 6.45 -11.85
CA THR A 89 2.63 6.00 -13.18
C THR A 89 3.58 4.82 -13.02
N ASP A 90 3.79 4.04 -14.08
CA ASP A 90 4.77 2.95 -14.07
C ASP A 90 6.24 3.44 -14.05
N ASP A 91 6.44 4.75 -14.22
CA ASP A 91 7.75 5.37 -14.14
C ASP A 91 8.33 5.31 -12.73
N LYS A 92 9.61 4.90 -12.66
CA LYS A 92 10.36 4.88 -11.41
C LYS A 92 10.48 6.28 -10.83
N GLY A 93 10.33 6.36 -9.50
CA GLY A 93 10.50 7.60 -8.75
C GLY A 93 9.26 8.49 -8.71
N THR A 94 8.13 8.00 -9.22
CA THR A 94 6.85 8.71 -9.09
C THR A 94 6.20 8.46 -7.73
N ALA A 95 5.50 9.47 -7.23
CA ALA A 95 4.80 9.39 -5.95
C ALA A 95 3.47 8.67 -6.10
N PHE A 96 3.08 7.89 -5.09
CA PHE A 96 1.73 7.36 -4.97
C PHE A 96 0.81 8.45 -4.44
N TYR A 97 -0.18 8.86 -5.22
CA TYR A 97 -1.11 9.94 -4.90
C TYR A 97 -2.50 9.39 -4.53
N ASN A 98 -3.07 9.87 -3.44
CA ASN A 98 -4.41 9.49 -3.02
C ASN A 98 -5.39 10.65 -3.28
N LEU A 99 -6.35 10.42 -4.19
CA LEU A 99 -7.32 11.45 -4.59
C LEU A 99 -8.24 11.86 -3.43
N ALA A 100 -8.67 10.91 -2.60
CA ALA A 100 -9.59 11.20 -1.49
C ALA A 100 -8.93 12.03 -0.38
N ALA A 101 -7.64 11.79 -0.10
CA ALA A 101 -6.88 12.56 0.87
C ALA A 101 -6.24 13.83 0.29
N GLY A 102 -6.21 13.99 -1.04
CA GLY A 102 -5.58 15.11 -1.73
C GLY A 102 -4.06 15.19 -1.52
N THR A 103 -3.40 14.09 -1.16
CA THR A 103 -1.98 14.08 -0.75
C THR A 103 -1.21 12.89 -1.33
N CYS A 104 0.12 13.05 -1.43
CA CYS A 104 1.04 11.97 -1.79
C CYS A 104 1.38 11.11 -0.56
N LEU A 105 1.69 9.83 -0.81
CA LEU A 105 2.20 8.90 0.17
C LEU A 105 3.50 9.45 0.77
N ARG A 106 3.50 9.58 2.10
CA ARG A 106 4.66 9.95 2.90
C ARG A 106 4.77 8.98 4.08
N VAL A 107 6.01 8.59 4.39
CA VAL A 107 6.38 7.70 5.49
C VAL A 107 7.51 8.35 6.27
#